data_AF-A0A428SI09-F1
#
_entry.id   AF-A0A428SI09-F1
#
_cell.length_a   1.000
_cell.length_b   1.000
_cell.length_c   1.000
_cell.angle_alpha   90.00
_cell.angle_beta   90.00
_cell.angle_gamma   90.00
#
_symmetry.space_group_name_H-M   'P 1'
#
loop_
_entity.id
_entity.type
_entity.pdbx_description
1 polymer ?
#
loop_
_entity_poly.entity_id
_entity_poly.type
_entity_poly.pdbx_seq_one_letter_code
_entity_poly.pdbx_strand_id
1 'polypeptide(L)'
;MSVQDFVVTFDSSWDPYDPRNWSLKQKVFTTLLYGLSTMGSTFSTASFSTGIHEMMDEFKISEEVASLGTSLILMGFAFGPLLWAPISELYGRKLPMAVPYFVAVCFTFGTAAAKDTQTLLITRFFAGFFGSAPLCITGGVLADTFSPQQRGLALTGYALAVIGGPVLGPIVGGGVMYAGLGWRWTQLITSIIMATMVVLDFAFISESYPPILLVRKARRLRLETKNWSYHAQHEERDATFGEMMTKFVIRPIQLFDGAHLLFLSFTRKLRYVTIPG
;
A
#
# COMPACT_ATOMS: atom_id res chain seq x y z
N MET A 1 -1.30 -40.53 -17.52
CA MET A 1 -1.29 -39.06 -17.45
C MET A 1 -1.37 -38.69 -15.99
N SER A 2 -0.32 -38.09 -15.44
CA SER A 2 -0.24 -37.74 -14.03
C SER A 2 -0.94 -36.40 -13.81
N VAL A 3 -1.35 -36.12 -12.58
CA VAL A 3 -2.07 -34.88 -12.18
C VAL A 3 -1.32 -33.59 -12.60
N GLN A 4 0.01 -33.68 -12.81
CA GLN A 4 0.86 -32.58 -13.28
C GLN A 4 0.63 -32.16 -14.74
N ASP A 5 0.02 -33.01 -15.58
CA ASP A 5 -0.16 -32.75 -17.02
C ASP A 5 -1.16 -31.60 -17.31
N PHE A 6 -1.97 -31.19 -16.33
CA PHE A 6 -3.00 -30.15 -16.48
C PHE A 6 -2.72 -28.85 -15.70
N VAL A 7 -1.53 -28.75 -15.07
CA VAL A 7 -1.13 -27.53 -14.38
C VAL A 7 -0.74 -26.47 -15.39
N VAL A 8 -1.44 -25.34 -15.39
CA VAL A 8 -1.21 -24.25 -16.36
C VAL A 8 -0.03 -23.40 -15.93
N THR A 9 0.99 -23.36 -16.79
CA THR A 9 2.18 -22.51 -16.65
C THR A 9 2.27 -21.50 -17.81
N PHE A 10 3.28 -20.63 -17.76
CA PHE A 10 3.61 -19.78 -18.91
C PHE A 10 4.16 -20.64 -20.04
N ASP A 11 3.77 -20.34 -21.28
CA ASP A 11 4.06 -21.23 -22.43
C ASP A 11 5.55 -21.24 -22.79
N SER A 12 6.26 -20.16 -22.45
CA SER A 12 7.70 -20.02 -22.65
C SER A 12 8.30 -19.00 -21.67
N SER A 13 9.63 -18.96 -21.57
CA SER A 13 10.34 -17.93 -20.79
C SER A 13 10.11 -16.50 -21.30
N TRP A 14 9.61 -16.34 -22.53
CA TRP A 14 9.34 -15.07 -23.20
C TRP A 14 7.85 -14.79 -23.39
N ASP A 15 6.98 -15.49 -22.66
CA ASP A 15 5.53 -15.29 -22.72
C ASP A 15 5.18 -13.82 -22.41
N PRO A 16 4.53 -13.08 -23.33
CA PRO A 16 4.10 -11.70 -23.09
C PRO A 16 3.10 -11.56 -21.94
N TYR A 17 2.47 -12.67 -21.54
CA TYR A 17 1.56 -12.74 -20.40
C TYR A 17 2.30 -12.71 -19.06
N ASP A 18 3.61 -13.01 -19.02
CA ASP A 18 4.45 -12.84 -17.83
C ASP A 18 4.77 -11.35 -17.61
N PRO A 19 4.41 -10.77 -16.44
CA PRO A 19 4.76 -9.39 -16.08
C PRO A 19 6.25 -9.05 -16.12
N ARG A 20 7.12 -10.07 -16.04
CA ARG A 20 8.57 -9.91 -16.19
C ARG A 20 8.98 -9.58 -17.63
N ASN A 21 8.16 -9.93 -18.61
CA ASN A 21 8.41 -9.67 -20.02
C ASN A 21 7.72 -8.41 -20.55
N TRP A 22 7.03 -7.65 -19.69
CA TRP A 22 6.43 -6.37 -20.08
C TRP A 22 7.47 -5.39 -20.63
N SER A 23 7.02 -4.52 -21.53
CA SER A 23 7.87 -3.44 -22.04
C SER A 23 8.33 -2.54 -20.89
N LEU A 24 9.55 -1.99 -20.98
CA LEU A 24 10.09 -1.10 -19.94
C LEU A 24 9.16 0.09 -19.68
N LYS A 25 8.52 0.63 -20.74
CA LYS A 25 7.54 1.71 -20.64
C LYS A 25 6.35 1.32 -19.74
N GLN A 26 5.79 0.13 -19.95
CA GLN A 26 4.68 -0.36 -19.14
C GLN A 26 5.10 -0.59 -17.68
N LYS A 27 6.31 -1.14 -17.45
CA LYS A 27 6.84 -1.34 -16.09
C LYS A 27 7.02 -0.01 -15.37
N VAL A 28 7.69 0.95 -16.00
CA VAL A 28 7.94 2.29 -15.42
C VAL A 28 6.62 3.03 -15.18
N PHE A 29 5.69 2.98 -16.14
CA PHE A 29 4.38 3.61 -15.99
C PHE A 29 3.57 2.99 -14.85
N THR A 30 3.59 1.67 -14.70
CA THR A 30 2.96 0.97 -13.57
C THR A 30 3.60 1.42 -12.25
N THR A 31 4.94 1.40 -12.15
CA THR A 31 5.66 1.86 -10.95
C THR A 31 5.34 3.32 -10.60
N LEU A 32 5.22 4.18 -11.61
CA LEU A 32 4.89 5.59 -11.42
C LEU A 32 3.47 5.75 -10.84
N LEU A 33 2.48 5.03 -11.35
CA LEU A 33 1.11 5.09 -10.82
C LEU A 33 1.07 4.64 -9.35
N TYR A 34 1.65 3.49 -9.01
CA TYR A 34 1.78 3.06 -7.61
C TYR A 34 2.52 4.09 -6.74
N GLY A 35 3.57 4.71 -7.28
CA GLY A 35 4.30 5.80 -6.63
C GLY A 35 3.45 7.04 -6.36
N LEU A 36 2.66 7.47 -7.35
CA LEU A 36 1.76 8.61 -7.23
C LEU A 36 0.60 8.35 -6.27
N SER A 37 0.08 7.13 -6.21
CA SER A 37 -0.97 6.77 -5.24
C SER A 37 -0.44 6.77 -3.81
N THR A 38 0.75 6.20 -3.58
CA THR A 38 1.45 6.31 -2.29
C THR A 38 1.78 7.78 -1.96
N MET A 39 2.22 8.56 -2.95
CA MET A 39 2.45 10.00 -2.82
C MET A 39 1.18 10.73 -2.37
N GLY A 40 0.00 10.38 -2.91
CA GLY A 40 -1.28 10.94 -2.46
C GLY A 40 -1.56 10.66 -0.98
N SER A 41 -1.28 9.44 -0.51
CA SER A 41 -1.39 9.09 0.90
C SER A 41 -0.43 9.90 1.78
N THR A 42 0.83 10.04 1.39
CA THR A 42 1.83 10.83 2.16
C THR A 42 1.60 12.34 2.05
N PHE A 43 1.00 12.81 0.95
CA PHE A 43 0.55 14.19 0.79
C PHE A 43 -0.61 14.53 1.75
N SER A 44 -1.54 13.59 1.97
CA SER A 44 -2.65 13.78 2.91
C SER A 44 -2.21 14.02 4.35
N THR A 45 -1.10 13.42 4.78
CA THR A 45 -0.54 13.71 6.12
C THR A 45 0.09 15.10 6.19
N ALA A 46 0.91 15.45 5.20
CA ALA A 46 1.67 16.70 5.23
C ALA A 46 0.83 17.96 4.91
N SER A 47 -0.22 17.84 4.09
CA SER A 47 -1.16 18.94 3.83
C SER A 47 -2.11 19.20 5.02
N PHE A 48 -2.38 18.19 5.84
CA PHE A 48 -3.23 18.35 7.03
C PHE A 48 -2.57 19.21 8.11
N SER A 49 -1.25 19.08 8.29
CA SER A 49 -0.54 19.81 9.34
C SER A 49 -0.55 21.33 9.17
N THR A 50 -0.70 21.84 7.94
CA THR A 50 -0.76 23.29 7.69
C THR A 50 -2.02 23.94 8.22
N GLY A 51 -3.09 23.17 8.45
CA GLY A 51 -4.38 23.65 8.93
C GLY A 51 -4.58 23.54 10.44
N ILE A 52 -3.57 23.08 11.20
CA ILE A 52 -3.74 22.74 12.63
C ILE A 52 -4.24 23.93 13.45
N HIS A 53 -3.69 25.13 13.27
CA HIS A 53 -4.11 26.31 14.02
C HIS A 53 -5.57 26.70 13.77
N GLU A 54 -6.04 26.69 12.50
CA GLU A 54 -7.45 26.96 12.21
C GLU A 54 -8.37 25.88 12.79
N MET A 55 -7.95 24.61 12.79
CA MET A 55 -8.74 23.53 13.40
C MET A 55 -8.84 23.68 14.92
N MET A 56 -7.80 24.18 15.58
CA MET A 56 -7.82 24.49 17.01
C MET A 56 -8.85 25.57 17.32
N ASP A 57 -8.87 26.65 16.54
CA ASP A 57 -9.79 27.77 16.72
C ASP A 57 -11.24 27.36 16.42
N GLU A 58 -11.46 26.59 15.36
CA GLU A 58 -12.79 26.18 14.94
C GLU A 58 -13.42 25.16 15.90
N PHE A 59 -12.70 24.09 16.25
CA PHE A 59 -13.22 23.05 17.11
C PHE A 59 -13.03 23.37 18.60
N LYS A 60 -12.35 24.47 18.93
CA LYS A 60 -11.99 24.88 20.31
C LYS A 60 -11.28 23.75 21.06
N ILE A 61 -10.30 23.15 20.39
CA ILE A 61 -9.50 22.03 20.90
C ILE A 61 -8.05 22.47 21.13
N SER A 62 -7.35 21.73 21.99
CA SER A 62 -5.93 21.96 22.22
C SER A 62 -5.07 21.48 21.04
N GLU A 63 -3.82 21.96 21.00
CA GLU A 63 -2.85 21.58 19.95
C GLU A 63 -2.57 20.06 19.95
N GLU A 64 -2.59 19.43 21.12
CA GLU A 64 -2.40 17.98 21.26
C GLU A 64 -3.53 17.20 20.55
N VAL A 65 -4.77 17.67 20.66
CA VAL A 65 -5.91 17.02 20.01
C VAL A 65 -5.92 17.28 18.50
N ALA A 66 -5.51 18.47 18.05
CA ALA A 66 -5.42 18.77 16.62
C ALA A 66 -4.27 17.99 15.95
N SER A 67 -3.10 17.91 16.59
CA SER A 67 -1.95 17.14 16.11
C SER A 67 -2.19 15.63 16.13
N LEU A 68 -3.07 15.14 17.02
CA LEU A 68 -3.53 13.74 17.04
C LEU A 68 -4.11 13.29 15.68
N GLY A 69 -4.72 14.19 14.92
CA GLY A 69 -5.20 13.87 13.56
C GLY A 69 -4.08 13.48 12.58
N THR A 70 -2.87 14.02 12.77
CA THR A 70 -1.67 13.62 12.00
C THR A 70 -1.08 12.32 12.55
N SER A 71 -1.11 12.11 13.86
CA SER A 71 -0.63 10.86 14.46
C SER A 71 -1.52 9.66 14.09
N LEU A 72 -2.84 9.84 14.05
CA LEU A 72 -3.79 8.77 13.74
C LEU A 72 -3.69 8.27 12.31
N ILE A 73 -3.41 9.14 11.33
CA ILE A 73 -3.17 8.68 9.96
C ILE A 73 -1.90 7.82 9.87
N LEU A 74 -0.83 8.19 10.60
CA LEU A 74 0.40 7.42 10.66
C LEU A 74 0.21 6.09 11.40
N MET A 75 -0.62 6.09 12.45
CA MET A 75 -1.05 4.87 13.14
C MET A 75 -1.81 3.96 12.18
N GLY A 76 -2.72 4.51 11.36
CA GLY A 76 -3.37 3.79 10.27
C GLY A 76 -2.34 3.18 9.29
N PHE A 77 -1.33 3.95 8.87
CA PHE A 77 -0.24 3.44 8.02
C PHE A 77 0.57 2.30 8.65
N ALA A 78 0.69 2.27 9.98
CA ALA A 78 1.37 1.18 10.68
C ALA A 78 0.55 -0.11 10.68
N PHE A 79 -0.77 -0.01 10.89
CA PHE A 79 -1.64 -1.20 11.00
C PHE A 79 -2.14 -1.72 9.64
N GLY A 80 -2.36 -0.86 8.65
CA GLY A 80 -2.90 -1.25 7.35
C GLY A 80 -2.10 -2.35 6.63
N PRO A 81 -0.74 -2.30 6.56
CA PRO A 81 0.05 -3.32 5.90
C PRO A 81 -0.12 -4.74 6.46
N LEU A 82 -0.49 -4.87 7.74
CA LEU A 82 -0.78 -6.18 8.36
C LEU A 82 -1.95 -6.90 7.68
N LEU A 83 -2.89 -6.12 7.14
CA LEU A 83 -4.04 -6.63 6.40
C LEU A 83 -3.79 -6.65 4.89
N TRP A 84 -3.29 -5.56 4.31
CA TRP A 84 -3.23 -5.41 2.85
C TRP A 84 -2.13 -6.23 2.18
N ALA A 85 -0.98 -6.42 2.82
CA ALA A 85 0.11 -7.23 2.27
C ALA A 85 -0.34 -8.69 1.99
N PRO A 86 -0.89 -9.43 2.97
CA PRO A 86 -1.37 -10.81 2.73
C PRO A 86 -2.58 -10.89 1.79
N ILE A 87 -3.50 -9.92 1.83
CA ILE A 87 -4.60 -9.87 0.85
C ILE A 87 -4.04 -9.76 -0.57
N SER A 88 -2.96 -9.00 -0.77
CA SER A 88 -2.34 -8.86 -2.08
C SER A 88 -1.65 -10.13 -2.61
N GLU A 89 -1.26 -11.04 -1.73
CA GLU A 89 -0.71 -12.35 -2.12
C GLU A 89 -1.82 -13.37 -2.45
N LEU A 90 -3.03 -13.16 -1.94
CA LEU A 90 -4.17 -14.05 -2.22
C LEU A 90 -4.93 -13.64 -3.48
N TYR A 91 -5.25 -12.37 -3.58
CA TYR A 91 -6.20 -11.84 -4.56
C TYR A 91 -5.53 -11.06 -5.70
N GLY A 92 -4.19 -11.00 -5.72
CA GLY A 92 -3.40 -10.25 -6.69
C GLY A 92 -3.03 -8.85 -6.21
N ARG A 93 -2.34 -8.07 -7.04
CA ARG A 93 -1.83 -6.74 -6.64
C ARG A 93 -2.82 -5.61 -6.92
N LYS A 94 -3.58 -5.67 -8.03
CA LYS A 94 -4.38 -4.54 -8.50
C LYS A 94 -5.56 -4.21 -7.57
N LEU A 95 -6.45 -5.18 -7.33
CA LEU A 95 -7.67 -4.94 -6.55
C LEU A 95 -7.38 -4.67 -5.06
N PRO A 96 -6.48 -5.41 -4.39
CA PRO A 96 -6.10 -5.14 -3.01
C PRO A 96 -5.38 -3.81 -2.79
N MET A 97 -4.90 -3.16 -3.86
CA MET A 97 -4.38 -1.79 -3.79
C MET A 97 -5.48 -0.77 -4.09
N ALA A 98 -6.17 -0.89 -5.22
CA ALA A 98 -7.10 0.14 -5.69
C ALA A 98 -8.38 0.26 -4.84
N VAL A 99 -8.92 -0.85 -4.32
CA VAL A 99 -10.15 -0.83 -3.51
C VAL A 99 -9.92 -0.16 -2.15
N PRO A 100 -8.93 -0.55 -1.33
CA PRO A 100 -8.61 0.19 -0.12
C PRO A 100 -8.25 1.64 -0.42
N TYR A 101 -7.46 1.92 -1.46
CA TYR A 101 -7.10 3.30 -1.78
C TYR A 101 -8.35 4.17 -2.10
N PHE A 102 -9.34 3.62 -2.81
CA PHE A 102 -10.63 4.29 -3.03
C PHE A 102 -11.37 4.58 -1.71
N VAL A 103 -11.40 3.60 -0.79
CA VAL A 103 -12.00 3.80 0.53
C VAL A 103 -11.25 4.89 1.32
N ALA A 104 -9.93 4.97 1.19
CA ALA A 104 -9.12 6.04 1.78
C ALA A 104 -9.53 7.41 1.24
N VAL A 105 -9.77 7.54 -0.07
CA VAL A 105 -10.28 8.77 -0.71
C VAL A 105 -11.61 9.19 -0.07
N CYS A 106 -12.55 8.25 0.12
CA CYS A 106 -13.83 8.54 0.77
C CYS A 106 -13.65 9.07 2.20
N PHE A 107 -12.73 8.49 2.98
CA PHE A 107 -12.43 8.98 4.33
C PHE A 107 -11.72 10.34 4.34
N THR A 108 -10.88 10.63 3.33
CA THR A 108 -10.29 11.96 3.19
C THR A 108 -11.35 13.01 2.87
N PHE A 109 -12.33 12.70 2.01
CA PHE A 109 -13.51 13.57 1.81
C PHE A 109 -14.32 13.72 3.10
N GLY A 110 -14.50 12.64 3.87
CA GLY A 110 -15.13 12.68 5.18
C GLY A 110 -14.40 13.60 6.18
N THR A 111 -13.06 13.63 6.11
CA THR A 111 -12.23 14.54 6.92
C THR A 111 -12.51 15.99 6.54
N ALA A 112 -12.60 16.31 5.25
CA ALA A 112 -12.91 17.65 4.78
C ALA A 112 -14.34 18.10 5.18
N ALA A 113 -15.27 17.16 5.27
CA ALA A 113 -16.66 17.40 5.66
C ALA A 113 -16.91 17.32 7.17
N ALA A 114 -15.87 17.08 7.98
CA ALA A 114 -16.03 16.90 9.43
C ALA A 114 -16.55 18.16 10.12
N LYS A 115 -17.54 17.97 10.99
CA LYS A 115 -18.20 19.02 11.80
C LYS A 115 -17.87 18.92 13.29
N ASP A 116 -17.18 17.85 13.67
CA ASP A 116 -16.80 17.56 15.04
C ASP A 116 -15.43 16.87 15.05
N THR A 117 -14.74 17.00 16.18
CA THR A 117 -13.39 16.45 16.35
C THR A 117 -13.36 14.93 16.27
N GLN A 118 -14.41 14.23 16.72
CA GLN A 118 -14.44 12.77 16.73
C GLN A 118 -14.47 12.23 15.30
N THR A 119 -15.36 12.76 14.46
CA THR A 119 -15.44 12.46 13.04
C THR A 119 -14.09 12.71 12.38
N LEU A 120 -13.46 13.87 12.63
CA LEU A 120 -12.15 14.20 12.08
C LEU A 120 -11.08 13.16 12.47
N LEU A 121 -10.99 12.78 13.75
CA LEU A 121 -9.99 11.81 14.22
C LEU A 121 -10.24 10.40 13.64
N ILE A 122 -11.51 9.96 13.61
CA ILE A 122 -11.89 8.64 13.09
C ILE A 122 -11.61 8.55 11.58
N THR A 123 -12.03 9.55 10.81
CA THR A 123 -11.79 9.56 9.36
C THR A 123 -10.31 9.59 9.04
N ARG A 124 -9.49 10.27 9.85
CA ARG A 124 -8.03 10.30 9.70
C ARG A 124 -7.38 8.94 9.91
N PHE A 125 -7.78 8.21 10.95
CA PHE A 125 -7.28 6.86 11.19
C PHE A 125 -7.59 5.94 10.01
N PHE A 126 -8.85 5.91 9.56
CA PHE A 126 -9.25 5.03 8.46
C PHE A 126 -8.68 5.48 7.10
N ALA A 127 -8.58 6.78 6.82
CA ALA A 127 -7.87 7.29 5.64
C ALA A 127 -6.42 6.76 5.61
N GLY A 128 -5.75 6.73 6.76
CA GLY A 128 -4.44 6.10 6.91
C GLY A 128 -4.47 4.60 6.67
N PHE A 129 -5.31 3.89 7.43
CA PHE A 129 -5.41 2.44 7.38
C PHE A 129 -5.61 1.92 5.96
N PHE A 130 -6.55 2.49 5.22
CA PHE A 130 -6.83 2.12 3.84
C PHE A 130 -5.82 2.71 2.85
N GLY A 131 -5.30 3.92 3.11
CA GLY A 131 -4.32 4.61 2.27
C GLY A 131 -2.92 4.00 2.31
N SER A 132 -2.65 3.08 3.23
CA SER A 132 -1.38 2.35 3.33
C SER A 132 -1.26 1.18 2.34
N ALA A 133 -2.35 0.77 1.70
CA ALA A 133 -2.35 -0.34 0.74
C ALA A 133 -1.30 -0.17 -0.38
N PRO A 134 -1.24 0.96 -1.12
CA PRO A 134 -0.21 1.15 -2.15
C PRO A 134 1.21 1.13 -1.57
N LEU A 135 1.41 1.60 -0.34
CA LEU A 135 2.74 1.63 0.31
C LEU A 135 3.34 0.22 0.44
N CYS A 136 2.54 -0.76 0.88
CA CYS A 136 3.02 -2.11 1.13
C CYS A 136 2.96 -3.03 -0.10
N ILE A 137 1.97 -2.85 -0.98
CA ILE A 137 1.76 -3.72 -2.14
C ILE A 137 2.80 -3.46 -3.24
N THR A 138 3.30 -2.22 -3.36
CA THR A 138 4.26 -1.84 -4.41
C THR A 138 5.54 -2.67 -4.36
N GLY A 139 6.02 -3.05 -3.17
CA GLY A 139 7.20 -3.92 -3.05
C GLY A 139 7.02 -5.27 -3.73
N GLY A 140 5.82 -5.85 -3.61
CA GLY A 140 5.42 -7.08 -4.29
C GLY A 140 5.32 -6.89 -5.80
N VAL A 141 4.66 -5.82 -6.25
CA VAL A 141 4.55 -5.47 -7.68
C VAL A 141 5.93 -5.35 -8.34
N LEU A 142 6.86 -4.64 -7.70
CA LEU A 142 8.22 -4.50 -8.22
C LEU A 142 8.99 -5.83 -8.28
N ALA A 143 8.76 -6.73 -7.32
CA ALA A 143 9.33 -8.07 -7.33
C ALA A 143 8.70 -8.97 -8.40
N ASP A 144 7.42 -8.75 -8.73
CA ASP A 144 6.71 -9.49 -9.76
C ASP A 144 7.10 -9.03 -11.18
N THR A 145 7.40 -7.73 -11.39
CA THR A 145 7.67 -7.17 -12.73
C THR A 145 9.15 -6.98 -13.08
N PHE A 146 10.02 -6.66 -12.10
CA PHE A 146 11.44 -6.37 -12.36
C PHE A 146 12.35 -7.55 -12.02
N SER A 147 13.41 -7.71 -12.80
CA SER A 147 14.49 -8.63 -12.44
C SER A 147 15.22 -8.14 -11.18
N PRO A 148 15.87 -9.04 -10.41
CA PRO A 148 16.58 -8.66 -9.19
C PRO A 148 17.59 -7.52 -9.38
N GLN A 149 18.24 -7.45 -10.55
CA GLN A 149 19.23 -6.43 -10.91
C GLN A 149 18.60 -5.05 -11.15
N GLN A 150 17.39 -5.00 -11.72
CA GLN A 150 16.69 -3.75 -12.04
C GLN A 150 15.80 -3.26 -10.90
N ARG A 151 15.40 -4.16 -10.00
CA ARG A 151 14.47 -3.88 -8.89
C ARG A 151 14.97 -2.75 -7.99
N GLY A 152 16.27 -2.65 -7.75
CA GLY A 152 16.86 -1.56 -6.95
C GLY A 152 16.59 -0.19 -7.56
N LEU A 153 16.82 -0.03 -8.86
CA LEU A 153 16.57 1.23 -9.57
C LEU A 153 15.09 1.59 -9.59
N ALA A 154 14.22 0.59 -9.81
CA ALA A 154 12.77 0.79 -9.79
C ALA A 154 12.28 1.23 -8.40
N LEU A 155 12.84 0.65 -7.33
CA LEU A 155 12.52 1.03 -5.96
C LEU A 155 12.98 2.46 -5.65
N THR A 156 14.15 2.88 -6.14
CA THR A 156 14.61 4.27 -6.00
C THR A 156 13.67 5.25 -6.71
N GLY A 157 13.26 4.93 -7.94
CA GLY A 157 12.28 5.75 -8.68
C GLY A 157 10.94 5.87 -7.94
N TYR A 158 10.45 4.76 -7.39
CA TYR A 158 9.28 4.75 -6.52
C TYR A 158 9.47 5.64 -5.28
N ALA A 159 10.59 5.50 -4.57
CA ALA A 159 10.87 6.29 -3.37
C ALA A 159 10.90 7.80 -3.66
N LEU A 160 11.47 8.21 -4.81
CA LEU A 160 11.44 9.61 -5.26
C LEU A 160 10.02 10.14 -5.45
N ALA A 161 9.13 9.34 -6.05
CA ALA A 161 7.72 9.71 -6.18
C ALA A 161 7.05 9.86 -4.80
N VAL A 162 7.30 8.94 -3.87
CA VAL A 162 6.73 8.99 -2.51
C VAL A 162 7.16 10.23 -1.73
N ILE A 163 8.42 10.65 -1.86
CA ILE A 163 8.97 11.86 -1.22
C ILE A 163 8.29 13.13 -1.74
N GLY A 164 7.74 13.11 -2.97
CA GLY A 164 6.97 14.22 -3.51
C GLY A 164 5.80 14.63 -2.61
N GLY A 165 5.18 13.69 -1.89
CA GLY A 165 4.01 13.94 -1.04
C GLY A 165 4.33 14.86 0.14
N PRO A 166 5.29 14.51 1.02
CA PRO A 166 5.69 15.36 2.13
C PRO A 166 6.33 16.69 1.72
N VAL A 167 6.95 16.77 0.53
CA VAL A 167 7.54 18.02 0.03
C VAL A 167 6.47 18.96 -0.51
N LEU A 168 5.54 18.46 -1.33
CA LEU A 168 4.50 19.27 -1.96
C LEU A 168 3.33 19.57 -1.01
N GLY A 169 3.07 18.70 -0.03
CA GLY A 169 1.96 18.82 0.92
C GLY A 169 1.90 20.18 1.62
N PRO A 170 2.98 20.62 2.31
CA PRO A 170 2.99 21.90 3.00
C PRO A 170 2.99 23.10 2.05
N ILE A 171 3.52 22.96 0.84
CA ILE A 171 3.52 24.03 -0.17
C ILE A 171 2.09 24.30 -0.65
N VAL A 172 1.38 23.24 -1.04
CA VAL A 172 -0.02 23.35 -1.49
C VAL A 172 -0.91 23.73 -0.31
N GLY A 173 -0.76 23.08 0.84
CA GLY A 173 -1.54 23.39 2.05
C GLY A 173 -1.34 24.82 2.51
N GLY A 174 -0.09 25.29 2.62
CA GLY A 174 0.23 26.66 3.00
C GLY A 174 -0.30 27.69 2.00
N GLY A 175 -0.25 27.41 0.69
CA GLY A 175 -0.82 28.28 -0.34
C GLY A 175 -2.35 28.43 -0.22
N VAL A 176 -3.06 27.35 0.07
CA VAL A 176 -4.53 27.35 0.28
C VAL A 176 -4.90 28.12 1.54
N MET A 177 -4.14 27.94 2.62
CA MET A 177 -4.32 28.68 3.88
C MET A 177 -4.05 30.18 3.68
N TYR A 178 -2.98 30.54 2.96
CA TYR A 178 -2.65 31.93 2.64
C TYR A 178 -3.75 32.62 1.81
N ALA A 179 -4.43 31.88 0.94
CA ALA A 179 -5.55 32.40 0.15
C ALA A 179 -6.85 32.61 0.97
N GLY A 180 -6.87 32.28 2.26
CA GLY A 180 -8.04 32.43 3.14
C GLY A 180 -9.16 31.42 2.88
N LEU A 181 -8.87 30.31 2.18
CA LEU A 181 -9.83 29.23 1.92
C LEU A 181 -9.98 28.30 3.14
N GLY A 182 -8.90 28.16 3.91
CA GLY A 182 -8.86 27.40 5.16
C GLY A 182 -8.67 25.89 5.02
N TRP A 183 -8.58 25.20 6.16
CA TRP A 183 -8.13 23.80 6.24
C TRP A 183 -9.01 22.79 5.50
N ARG A 184 -10.32 23.04 5.40
CA ARG A 184 -11.26 22.18 4.68
C ARG A 184 -10.94 22.10 3.20
N TRP A 185 -10.61 23.23 2.59
CA TRP A 185 -10.23 23.28 1.17
C TRP A 185 -8.91 22.55 0.92
N THR A 186 -7.97 22.62 1.86
CA THR A 186 -6.74 21.83 1.79
C THR A 186 -7.05 20.33 1.75
N GLN A 187 -7.97 19.85 2.59
CA GLN A 187 -8.40 18.44 2.56
C GLN A 187 -9.23 18.07 1.32
N LEU A 188 -10.04 19.00 0.79
CA LEU A 188 -10.77 18.78 -0.47
C LEU A 188 -9.82 18.63 -1.66
N ILE A 189 -8.80 19.49 -1.77
CA ILE A 189 -7.78 19.41 -2.81
C ILE A 189 -7.00 18.10 -2.70
N THR A 190 -6.57 17.72 -1.50
CA THR A 190 -5.97 16.41 -1.23
C THR A 190 -6.87 15.27 -1.70
N SER A 191 -8.17 15.34 -1.38
CA SER A 191 -9.14 14.31 -1.77
C SER A 191 -9.29 14.21 -3.29
N ILE A 192 -9.30 15.34 -4.01
CA ILE A 192 -9.36 15.38 -5.47
C ILE A 192 -8.09 14.78 -6.10
N ILE A 193 -6.91 15.09 -5.56
CA ILE A 193 -5.65 14.52 -6.04
C ILE A 193 -5.68 12.99 -5.87
N MET A 194 -6.03 12.49 -4.69
CA MET A 194 -6.12 11.05 -4.44
C MET A 194 -7.22 10.38 -5.28
N ALA A 195 -8.37 11.03 -5.46
CA ALA A 195 -9.45 10.56 -6.32
C ALA A 195 -9.01 10.45 -7.79
N THR A 196 -8.20 11.40 -8.27
CA THR A 196 -7.65 11.35 -9.61
C THR A 196 -6.71 10.14 -9.76
N MET A 197 -5.84 9.92 -8.78
CA MET A 197 -4.93 8.78 -8.80
C MET A 197 -5.68 7.44 -8.78
N VAL A 198 -6.72 7.28 -7.94
CA VAL A 198 -7.46 6.01 -7.89
C VAL A 198 -8.21 5.71 -9.20
N VAL A 199 -8.72 6.73 -9.88
CA VAL A 199 -9.34 6.57 -11.21
C VAL A 199 -8.30 6.11 -12.23
N LEU A 200 -7.11 6.72 -12.22
CA LEU A 200 -6.00 6.29 -13.08
C LEU A 200 -5.56 4.86 -12.76
N ASP A 201 -5.51 4.48 -11.49
CA ASP A 201 -5.16 3.13 -11.05
C ASP A 201 -6.14 2.08 -11.58
N PHE A 202 -7.44 2.34 -11.45
CA PHE A 202 -8.46 1.42 -11.98
C PHE A 202 -8.39 1.31 -13.50
N ALA A 203 -8.20 2.42 -14.20
CA ALA A 203 -8.18 2.48 -15.66
C ALA A 203 -6.93 1.84 -16.27
N PHE A 204 -5.75 2.10 -15.70
CA PHE A 204 -4.47 1.84 -16.36
C PHE A 204 -3.62 0.74 -15.72
N ILE A 205 -3.76 0.47 -14.41
CA ILE A 205 -2.95 -0.59 -13.79
C ILE A 205 -3.39 -1.96 -14.33
N SER A 206 -2.41 -2.74 -14.75
CA SER A 206 -2.60 -4.15 -15.10
C SER A 206 -2.24 -5.04 -13.91
N GLU A 207 -2.88 -6.20 -13.82
CA GLU A 207 -2.54 -7.18 -12.79
C GLU A 207 -1.13 -7.71 -13.03
N SER A 208 -0.26 -7.58 -12.03
CA SER A 208 1.14 -8.00 -12.10
C SER A 208 1.40 -9.31 -11.38
N TYR A 209 0.43 -9.90 -10.68
CA TYR A 209 0.66 -11.10 -9.89
C TYR A 209 0.62 -12.38 -10.77
N PRO A 210 1.77 -13.08 -10.98
CA PRO A 210 1.81 -14.24 -11.88
C PRO A 210 0.83 -15.37 -11.50
N PRO A 211 0.64 -15.74 -10.22
CA PRO A 211 -0.31 -16.78 -9.84
C PRO A 211 -1.75 -16.49 -10.29
N ILE A 212 -2.23 -15.25 -10.11
CA ILE A 212 -3.59 -14.86 -10.51
C ILE A 212 -3.73 -14.77 -12.04
N LEU A 213 -2.66 -14.37 -12.75
CA LEU A 213 -2.65 -14.43 -14.20
C LEU A 213 -2.81 -15.88 -14.69
N LEU A 214 -2.07 -16.83 -14.11
CA LEU A 214 -2.21 -18.26 -14.46
C LEU A 214 -3.60 -18.82 -14.13
N VAL A 215 -4.23 -18.38 -13.03
CA VAL A 215 -5.65 -18.73 -12.74
C VAL A 215 -6.59 -18.23 -13.85
N ARG A 216 -6.38 -17.00 -14.33
CA ARG A 216 -7.18 -16.44 -15.44
C ARG A 216 -6.93 -17.21 -16.75
N LYS A 217 -5.69 -17.60 -17.02
CA LYS A 217 -5.31 -18.42 -18.17
C LYS A 217 -5.95 -19.82 -18.09
N ALA A 218 -5.86 -20.47 -16.93
CA ALA A 218 -6.49 -21.77 -16.69
C ALA A 218 -8.01 -21.72 -16.87
N ARG A 219 -8.67 -20.69 -16.33
CA ARG A 219 -10.11 -20.48 -16.57
C ARG A 219 -10.45 -20.34 -18.05
N ARG A 220 -9.64 -19.62 -18.84
CA ARG A 220 -9.84 -19.51 -20.29
C ARG A 220 -9.69 -20.86 -20.98
N LEU A 221 -8.62 -21.61 -20.68
CA LEU A 221 -8.37 -22.93 -21.25
C LEU A 221 -9.48 -23.94 -20.91
N ARG A 222 -10.02 -23.91 -19.68
CA ARG A 222 -11.19 -24.72 -19.29
C ARG A 222 -12.38 -24.48 -20.20
N LEU A 223 -12.67 -23.22 -20.51
CA LEU A 223 -13.82 -22.82 -21.34
C LEU A 223 -13.60 -23.16 -22.82
N GLU A 224 -12.39 -22.95 -23.35
CA GLU A 224 -12.07 -23.20 -24.76
C GLU A 224 -11.99 -24.71 -25.07
N THR A 225 -11.30 -25.48 -24.23
CA THR A 225 -11.10 -26.92 -24.43
C THR A 225 -12.24 -27.78 -23.90
N LYS A 226 -13.16 -27.18 -23.12
CA LYS A 226 -14.16 -27.88 -22.30
C LYS A 226 -13.58 -28.92 -21.34
N ASN A 227 -12.28 -28.83 -21.06
CA ASN A 227 -11.59 -29.71 -20.14
C ASN A 227 -11.42 -29.03 -18.78
N TRP A 228 -12.19 -29.50 -17.80
CA TRP A 228 -12.19 -28.96 -16.44
C TRP A 228 -10.96 -29.34 -15.62
N SER A 229 -10.12 -30.25 -16.13
CA SER A 229 -8.90 -30.69 -15.45
C SER A 229 -7.80 -29.62 -15.42
N TYR A 230 -7.82 -28.62 -16.32
CA TYR A 230 -6.85 -27.52 -16.29
C TYR A 230 -6.96 -26.74 -14.99
N HIS A 231 -5.87 -26.50 -14.29
CA HIS A 231 -5.87 -25.69 -13.07
C HIS A 231 -4.53 -24.98 -12.88
N ALA A 232 -4.54 -23.85 -12.17
CA ALA A 232 -3.32 -23.17 -11.78
C ALA A 232 -2.84 -23.69 -10.42
N GLN A 233 -1.52 -23.73 -10.19
CA GLN A 233 -0.93 -24.15 -8.92
C GLN A 233 -1.43 -23.32 -7.71
N HIS A 234 -1.86 -22.08 -7.95
CA HIS A 234 -2.46 -21.23 -6.92
C HIS A 234 -3.83 -21.73 -6.44
N GLU A 235 -4.58 -22.44 -7.28
CA GLU A 235 -5.87 -23.03 -6.93
C GLU A 235 -5.72 -24.31 -6.09
N GLU A 236 -4.55 -24.96 -6.12
CA GLU A 236 -4.26 -26.14 -5.29
C GLU A 236 -3.92 -25.76 -3.84
N ARG A 237 -3.63 -24.48 -3.58
CA ARG A 237 -3.39 -23.99 -2.23
C ARG A 237 -4.70 -23.58 -1.59
N ASP A 238 -5.16 -24.37 -0.61
CA ASP A 238 -6.22 -24.00 0.33
C ASP A 238 -5.76 -22.92 1.32
N ALA A 239 -5.09 -21.87 0.81
CA ALA A 239 -4.62 -20.77 1.64
C ALA A 239 -5.83 -19.94 2.09
N THR A 240 -6.44 -20.36 3.19
CA THR A 240 -7.57 -19.66 3.79
C THR A 240 -7.05 -18.34 4.37
N PHE A 241 -7.80 -17.25 4.16
CA PHE A 241 -7.45 -15.91 4.66
C PHE A 241 -7.02 -15.92 6.15
N GLY A 242 -7.67 -16.73 6.99
CA GLY A 242 -7.33 -16.89 8.40
C GLY A 242 -5.96 -17.53 8.69
N GLU A 243 -5.53 -18.51 7.90
CA GLU A 243 -4.19 -19.10 8.03
C GLU A 243 -3.10 -18.11 7.63
N MET A 244 -3.40 -17.28 6.63
CA MET A 244 -2.49 -16.24 6.17
C MET A 244 -2.40 -15.09 7.19
N MET A 245 -3.53 -14.64 7.76
CA MET A 245 -3.53 -13.71 8.89
C MET A 245 -2.70 -14.23 10.07
N THR A 246 -2.85 -15.51 10.41
CA THR A 246 -2.04 -16.16 11.45
C THR A 246 -0.55 -16.10 11.09
N LYS A 247 -0.20 -16.41 9.85
CA LYS A 247 1.20 -16.42 9.41
C LYS A 247 1.84 -15.03 9.32
N PHE A 248 1.09 -13.99 8.95
CA PHE A 248 1.61 -12.64 8.72
C PHE A 248 1.39 -11.67 9.87
N VAL A 249 0.45 -11.94 10.79
CA VAL A 249 0.22 -11.11 11.99
C VAL A 249 0.81 -11.77 13.22
N ILE A 250 0.53 -13.06 13.44
CA ILE A 250 0.98 -13.75 14.67
C ILE A 250 2.48 -14.05 14.60
N ARG A 251 3.03 -14.47 13.46
CA ARG A 251 4.48 -14.77 13.39
C ARG A 251 5.37 -13.56 13.61
N PRO A 252 5.12 -12.36 13.04
CA PRO A 252 5.94 -11.19 13.36
C PRO A 252 5.86 -10.79 14.83
N ILE A 253 4.68 -10.90 15.48
CA ILE A 253 4.54 -10.65 16.93
C ILE A 253 5.34 -11.67 17.75
N GLN A 254 5.27 -12.95 17.40
CA GLN A 254 6.11 -13.99 18.00
C GLN A 254 7.60 -13.76 17.75
N LEU A 255 7.96 -13.22 16.58
CA LEU A 255 9.33 -12.85 16.25
C LEU A 255 9.80 -11.63 17.05
N PHE A 256 8.92 -10.72 17.45
CA PHE A 256 9.26 -9.58 18.30
C PHE A 256 9.72 -10.05 19.69
N ASP A 257 9.05 -11.05 20.27
CA ASP A 257 9.49 -11.68 21.52
C ASP A 257 10.88 -12.34 21.37
N GLY A 258 11.12 -13.00 20.23
CA GLY A 258 12.42 -13.62 19.92
C GLY A 258 13.53 -12.62 19.57
N ALA A 259 13.21 -11.53 18.87
CA ALA A 259 14.14 -10.49 18.45
C ALA A 259 14.62 -9.64 19.63
N HIS A 260 13.73 -9.38 20.60
CA HIS A 260 14.11 -8.82 21.90
C HIS A 260 15.15 -9.69 22.61
N LEU A 261 14.98 -11.02 22.62
CA LEU A 261 15.94 -11.96 23.22
C LEU A 261 17.28 -12.00 22.45
N LEU A 262 17.25 -11.86 21.12
CA LEU A 262 18.47 -11.75 20.31
C LEU A 262 19.19 -10.42 20.56
N PHE A 263 18.48 -9.32 20.67
CA PHE A 263 19.05 -8.01 21.00
C PHE A 263 19.64 -7.98 22.43
N LEU A 264 18.96 -8.58 23.40
CA LEU A 264 19.48 -8.76 24.76
C LEU A 264 20.70 -9.70 24.79
N SER A 265 20.71 -10.79 24.03
CA SER A 265 21.87 -11.69 23.99
C SER A 265 23.08 -11.03 23.31
N PHE A 266 22.86 -10.23 22.27
CA PHE A 266 23.91 -9.46 21.59
C PHE A 266 24.51 -8.38 22.50
N THR A 267 23.67 -7.60 23.20
CA THR A 267 24.14 -6.57 24.15
C THR A 267 24.82 -7.16 25.38
N ARG A 268 24.36 -8.32 25.88
CA ARG A 268 25.04 -9.06 26.96
C ARG A 268 26.43 -9.51 26.50
N LYS A 269 26.56 -10.01 25.26
CA LYS A 269 27.83 -10.46 24.69
C LYS A 269 28.81 -9.30 24.48
N LEU A 270 28.33 -8.12 24.06
CA LEU A 270 29.15 -6.90 23.95
C LEU A 270 29.65 -6.42 25.33
N ARG A 271 28.83 -6.53 26.39
CA ARG A 271 29.24 -6.16 27.76
C ARG A 271 30.39 -7.03 28.31
N TYR A 272 30.50 -8.28 27.89
CA TYR A 272 31.65 -9.15 28.25
C TYR A 272 32.92 -8.84 27.45
N VAL A 273 32.82 -8.13 26.32
CA VAL A 273 33.97 -7.75 25.48
C VAL A 273 34.57 -6.40 25.88
N THR A 274 33.81 -5.53 26.56
CA THR A 274 34.23 -4.17 26.94
C THR A 274 34.68 -4.01 28.40
N ILE A 275 34.71 -5.08 29.20
CA ILE A 275 35.34 -5.06 30.53
C ILE A 275 36.70 -5.78 30.40
N PRO A 276 37.81 -5.05 30.18
CA PRO A 276 39.13 -5.62 30.39
C PRO A 276 39.29 -5.85 31.89
N GLY A 277 39.72 -7.05 32.26
CA GLY A 277 40.20 -7.34 33.61
C GLY A 277 41.41 -6.50 33.98
#